data_AF-A0AA40AA37-F1
#
_entry.id   AF-A0AA40AA37-F1
#
_cell.length_a   1.000
_cell.length_b   1.000
_cell.length_c   1.000
_cell.angle_alpha   90.00
_cell.angle_beta   90.00
_cell.angle_gamma   90.00
#
_symmetry.space_group_name_H-M   'P 1'
#
loop_
_entity.id
_entity.type
_entity.pdbx_description
1 polymer ?
#
loop_
_entity_poly.entity_id
_entity_poly.type
_entity_poly.pdbx_seq_one_letter_code
_entity_poly.pdbx_strand_id
1 'polypeptide(L)'
;MDTMDISSGEVSFGRTCPGTLMQELQRNRPDHVAKIRKLQTSLSRYVVTYQCPIPCKDLDIVRNFITSIDAVEELSVLNYERDGSGLWPAVFHHAKSLRSLAIHTPPQDRSHVWTPTTIAAVASELPNLKHLEIDLSLEEAESCVGGAQFADADSVMGEASKLLNLESILINVTLQDAASSFADQHTWNAMGCISFPQPYKESSERLAHTLLGKFPADAALKRLEVRLTRRCWDDRCQFWTLAYSVTAKKGEGGDVKVEGGEGWGEYLPPYPEYGGYLWNLSMQY
;
A
#
# COMPACT_ATOMS: atom_id res chain seq x y z
N MET A 1 12.57 -29.62 -6.00
CA MET A 1 11.71 -28.41 -5.96
C MET A 1 10.82 -28.59 -4.75
N ASP A 2 11.19 -27.96 -3.63
CA ASP A 2 10.32 -27.94 -2.46
C ASP A 2 9.20 -26.93 -2.74
N THR A 3 7.97 -27.44 -2.78
CA THR A 3 6.78 -26.69 -3.19
C THR A 3 6.41 -25.67 -2.12
N MET A 4 6.24 -24.40 -2.51
CA MET A 4 5.62 -23.38 -1.65
C MET A 4 4.28 -23.92 -1.12
N ASP A 5 4.19 -24.12 0.20
CA ASP A 5 2.95 -24.58 0.81
C ASP A 5 1.98 -23.42 0.97
N ILE A 6 1.05 -23.32 0.03
CA ILE A 6 -0.02 -22.33 0.02
C ILE A 6 -1.32 -22.86 0.66
N SER A 7 -1.27 -24.01 1.36
CA SER A 7 -2.45 -24.63 1.98
C SER A 7 -3.01 -23.84 3.18
N SER A 8 -2.22 -22.93 3.75
CA SER A 8 -2.64 -21.99 4.81
C SER A 8 -3.76 -21.04 4.34
N GLY A 9 -3.89 -20.83 3.02
CA GLY A 9 -4.75 -19.79 2.46
C GLY A 9 -4.19 -18.38 2.60
N GLU A 10 -2.95 -18.22 3.10
CA GLU A 10 -2.26 -16.95 3.22
C GLU A 10 -0.99 -17.00 2.35
N VAL A 11 -0.93 -16.13 1.34
CA VAL A 11 0.15 -16.11 0.36
C VAL A 11 0.71 -14.69 0.25
N SER A 12 2.00 -14.54 0.47
CA SER A 12 2.71 -13.30 0.19
C SER A 12 3.90 -13.61 -0.73
N PHE A 13 3.86 -13.03 -1.93
CA PHE A 13 5.01 -13.02 -2.85
C PHE A 13 5.99 -11.88 -2.54
N GLY A 14 5.76 -11.19 -1.41
CA GLY A 14 6.52 -10.05 -0.97
C GLY A 14 6.54 -8.94 -2.03
N ARG A 15 7.73 -8.41 -2.28
CA ARG A 15 7.97 -7.30 -3.23
C ARG A 15 8.20 -7.79 -4.66
N THR A 16 8.22 -9.10 -4.88
CA THR A 16 8.51 -9.70 -6.19
C THR A 16 7.23 -10.06 -6.94
N CYS A 17 7.34 -10.12 -8.27
CA CYS A 17 6.31 -10.72 -9.10
C CYS A 17 6.85 -12.00 -9.73
N PRO A 18 6.76 -13.16 -9.03
CA PRO A 18 7.26 -14.42 -9.57
C PRO A 18 6.24 -15.01 -10.55
N GLY A 19 6.07 -14.37 -11.71
CA GLY A 19 5.04 -14.73 -12.69
C GLY A 19 5.08 -16.20 -13.10
N THR A 20 6.27 -16.77 -13.30
CA THR A 20 6.43 -18.22 -13.58
C THR A 20 5.88 -19.08 -12.45
N LEU A 21 6.19 -18.76 -11.19
CA LEU A 21 5.69 -19.51 -10.04
C LEU A 21 4.16 -19.42 -9.93
N MET A 22 3.59 -18.23 -10.16
CA MET A 22 2.13 -18.04 -10.19
C MET A 22 1.47 -18.97 -11.23
N GLN A 23 1.99 -19.00 -12.46
CA GLN A 23 1.50 -19.89 -13.51
C GLN A 23 1.66 -21.37 -13.14
N GLU A 24 2.81 -21.74 -12.55
CA GLU A 24 3.05 -23.10 -12.09
C GLU A 24 2.08 -23.51 -10.98
N LEU A 25 1.78 -22.63 -10.02
CA LEU A 25 0.82 -22.88 -8.95
C LEU A 25 -0.59 -23.05 -9.50
N GLN A 26 -1.02 -22.20 -10.44
CA GLN A 26 -2.32 -22.34 -11.10
C GLN A 26 -2.45 -23.66 -11.85
N ARG A 27 -1.37 -24.12 -12.49
CA ARG A 27 -1.37 -25.39 -13.25
C ARG A 27 -1.30 -26.62 -12.36
N ASN A 28 -0.43 -26.61 -11.35
CA ASN A 28 -0.06 -27.80 -10.60
C ASN A 28 -0.85 -27.95 -9.30
N ARG A 29 -1.36 -26.85 -8.73
CA ARG A 29 -2.09 -26.81 -7.45
C ARG A 29 -3.33 -25.91 -7.51
N PRO A 30 -4.22 -26.04 -8.52
CA PRO A 30 -5.39 -25.17 -8.68
C PRO A 30 -6.30 -25.18 -7.43
N ASP A 31 -6.52 -26.35 -6.82
CA ASP A 31 -7.34 -26.50 -5.61
C ASP A 31 -6.79 -25.74 -4.38
N HIS A 32 -5.48 -25.45 -4.37
CA HIS A 32 -4.87 -24.66 -3.31
C HIS A 32 -4.95 -23.17 -3.64
N VAL A 33 -4.72 -22.80 -4.90
CA VAL A 33 -4.86 -21.40 -5.37
C VAL A 33 -6.28 -20.89 -5.13
N ALA A 34 -7.29 -21.71 -5.46
CA ALA A 34 -8.70 -21.40 -5.22
C ALA A 34 -9.00 -21.05 -3.75
N LYS A 35 -8.25 -21.63 -2.80
CA LYS A 35 -8.45 -21.46 -1.35
C LYS A 35 -7.66 -20.31 -0.72
N ILE A 36 -6.88 -19.57 -1.50
CA ILE A 36 -6.18 -18.38 -1.01
C ILE A 36 -7.23 -17.37 -0.51
N ARG A 37 -7.06 -16.87 0.71
CA ARG A 37 -7.92 -15.84 1.31
C ARG A 37 -7.18 -14.53 1.52
N LYS A 38 -5.88 -14.58 1.75
CA LYS A 38 -5.02 -13.40 1.86
C LYS A 38 -3.92 -13.46 0.83
N LEU A 39 -3.84 -12.41 0.01
CA LEU A 39 -2.83 -12.31 -1.04
C LEU A 39 -2.09 -10.97 -0.94
N GLN A 40 -0.77 -11.06 -0.85
CA GLN A 40 0.12 -9.93 -1.05
C GLN A 40 1.01 -10.19 -2.28
N THR A 41 1.07 -9.22 -3.19
CA THR A 41 1.87 -9.34 -4.41
C THR A 41 2.34 -8.00 -4.95
N SER A 42 3.12 -8.02 -6.03
CA SER A 42 3.58 -6.83 -6.76
C SER A 42 3.19 -6.93 -8.24
N LEU A 43 2.91 -5.78 -8.85
CA LEU A 43 2.64 -5.64 -10.26
C LEU A 43 3.74 -4.79 -10.90
N SER A 44 4.55 -5.38 -11.78
CA SER A 44 5.55 -4.64 -12.57
C SER A 44 5.83 -5.33 -13.91
N ARG A 45 5.82 -4.54 -14.98
CA ARG A 45 6.23 -4.91 -16.33
C ARG A 45 7.75 -4.87 -16.46
N TYR A 46 8.38 -3.91 -15.80
CA TYR A 46 9.80 -3.61 -15.96
C TYR A 46 10.60 -4.05 -14.73
N VAL A 47 11.87 -4.39 -14.97
CA VAL A 47 12.84 -4.59 -13.89
C VAL A 47 13.00 -3.27 -13.16
N VAL A 48 12.50 -3.21 -11.93
CA VAL A 48 12.54 -1.98 -11.12
C VAL A 48 13.92 -1.76 -10.52
N THR A 49 14.64 -2.83 -10.13
CA THR A 49 16.02 -2.76 -9.67
C THR A 49 16.83 -3.96 -10.17
N TYR A 50 18.13 -3.77 -10.38
CA TYR A 50 19.05 -4.82 -10.86
C TYR A 50 19.37 -5.88 -9.79
N GLN A 51 19.09 -5.58 -8.51
CA GLN A 51 19.50 -6.40 -7.37
C GLN A 51 18.34 -7.20 -6.72
N CYS A 52 17.09 -7.02 -7.19
CA CYS A 52 15.94 -7.83 -6.78
C CYS A 52 15.03 -8.13 -7.99
N PRO A 53 14.66 -9.40 -8.26
CA PRO A 53 13.86 -9.72 -9.44
C PRO A 53 12.42 -9.22 -9.30
N ILE A 54 12.05 -8.20 -10.08
CA ILE A 54 10.66 -7.78 -10.29
C ILE A 54 10.48 -7.47 -11.77
N PRO A 55 10.20 -8.46 -12.62
CA PRO A 55 9.03 -8.25 -13.47
C PRO A 55 8.20 -9.52 -13.67
N CYS A 56 6.88 -9.33 -13.72
CA CYS A 56 5.98 -10.32 -14.31
C CYS A 56 6.23 -10.44 -15.82
N LYS A 57 6.80 -9.38 -16.43
CA LYS A 57 6.90 -9.07 -17.88
C LYS A 57 5.54 -8.92 -18.56
N ASP A 58 4.63 -9.82 -18.24
CA ASP A 58 3.23 -9.80 -18.61
C ASP A 58 2.38 -9.55 -17.36
N LEU A 59 1.68 -8.41 -17.36
CA LEU A 59 0.77 -8.01 -16.28
C LEU A 59 -0.46 -8.92 -16.20
N ASP A 60 -0.83 -9.62 -17.29
CA ASP A 60 -1.96 -10.56 -17.29
C ASP A 60 -1.70 -11.74 -16.36
N ILE A 61 -0.45 -12.11 -16.10
CA ILE A 61 -0.13 -13.22 -15.18
C ILE A 61 -0.67 -12.94 -13.78
N VAL A 62 -0.41 -11.75 -13.23
CA VAL A 62 -0.87 -11.39 -11.88
C VAL A 62 -2.38 -11.25 -11.85
N ARG A 63 -2.97 -10.62 -12.87
CA ARG A 63 -4.42 -10.42 -12.99
C ARG A 63 -5.16 -11.77 -13.07
N ASN A 64 -4.65 -12.69 -13.89
CA ASN A 64 -5.16 -14.05 -14.01
C ASN A 64 -4.96 -14.86 -12.72
N PHE A 65 -3.85 -14.64 -12.01
CA PHE A 65 -3.62 -15.27 -10.72
C PHE A 65 -4.65 -14.83 -9.68
N ILE A 66 -4.85 -13.52 -9.52
CA ILE A 66 -5.84 -12.95 -8.60
C ILE A 66 -7.25 -13.47 -8.94
N THR A 67 -7.62 -13.50 -10.22
CA THR A 67 -8.95 -13.97 -10.66
C THR A 67 -9.14 -15.49 -10.59
N SER A 68 -8.07 -16.27 -10.43
CA SER A 68 -8.17 -17.73 -10.26
C SER A 68 -8.42 -18.18 -8.83
N ILE A 69 -8.46 -17.24 -7.89
CA ILE A 69 -8.79 -17.48 -6.48
C ILE A 69 -10.31 -17.40 -6.33
N ASP A 70 -10.94 -18.26 -5.53
CA ASP A 70 -12.41 -18.29 -5.45
C ASP A 70 -12.99 -17.09 -4.67
N ALA A 71 -12.32 -16.69 -3.59
CA ALA A 71 -12.83 -15.69 -2.65
C ALA A 71 -11.69 -15.05 -1.83
N VAL A 72 -11.00 -14.06 -2.41
CA VAL A 72 -10.01 -13.28 -1.66
C VAL A 72 -10.70 -12.41 -0.62
N GLU A 73 -10.26 -12.47 0.63
CA GLU A 73 -10.73 -11.67 1.76
C GLU A 73 -9.82 -10.45 2.00
N GLU A 74 -8.51 -10.59 1.77
CA GLU A 74 -7.52 -9.52 1.93
C GLU A 74 -6.58 -9.47 0.72
N LEU A 75 -6.52 -8.32 0.06
CA LEU A 75 -5.65 -8.10 -1.10
C LEU A 75 -4.73 -6.89 -0.88
N SER A 76 -3.44 -7.14 -0.94
CA SER A 76 -2.40 -6.10 -0.97
C SER A 76 -1.59 -6.20 -2.26
N VAL A 77 -1.53 -5.12 -3.04
CA VAL A 77 -0.75 -5.06 -4.28
C VAL A 77 0.16 -3.86 -4.26
N LEU A 78 1.45 -4.09 -4.46
CA LEU A 78 2.41 -3.02 -4.77
C LEU A 78 2.47 -2.82 -6.29
N ASN A 79 1.92 -1.71 -6.76
CA ASN A 79 1.80 -1.39 -8.17
C ASN A 79 2.92 -0.45 -8.65
N TYR A 80 3.89 -0.98 -9.40
CA TYR A 80 4.93 -0.20 -10.07
C TYR A 80 4.50 0.37 -11.43
N GLU A 81 3.30 0.05 -11.89
CA GLU A 81 2.81 0.53 -13.17
C GLU A 81 2.24 1.95 -13.04
N ARG A 82 2.60 2.81 -14.00
CA ARG A 82 2.03 4.17 -14.07
C ARG A 82 0.51 4.17 -14.18
N ASP A 83 -0.03 3.16 -14.85
CA ASP A 83 -1.46 2.95 -15.03
C ASP A 83 -1.88 1.67 -14.29
N GLY A 84 -2.51 1.84 -13.12
CA GLY A 84 -3.07 0.74 -12.33
C GLY A 84 -4.43 0.25 -12.82
N SER A 85 -5.01 0.82 -13.89
CA SER A 85 -6.39 0.55 -14.31
C SER A 85 -6.65 -0.92 -14.62
N GLY A 86 -5.64 -1.61 -15.16
CA GLY A 86 -5.73 -3.03 -15.48
C GLY A 86 -5.93 -3.94 -14.26
N LEU A 87 -5.65 -3.48 -13.04
CA LEU A 87 -5.79 -4.26 -11.82
C LEU A 87 -7.25 -4.34 -11.34
N TRP A 88 -8.04 -3.29 -11.56
CA TRP A 88 -9.39 -3.17 -10.99
C TRP A 88 -10.36 -4.30 -11.38
N PRO A 89 -10.39 -4.80 -12.64
CA PRO A 89 -11.23 -5.95 -12.97
C PRO A 89 -10.92 -7.19 -12.12
N ALA A 90 -9.64 -7.42 -11.80
CA ALA A 90 -9.23 -8.53 -10.95
C ALA A 90 -9.60 -8.30 -9.48
N VAL A 91 -9.57 -7.06 -9.00
CA VAL A 91 -10.05 -6.69 -7.65
C VAL A 91 -11.56 -6.90 -7.53
N PHE A 92 -12.34 -6.38 -8.48
CA PHE A 92 -13.81 -6.47 -8.45
C PHE A 92 -14.34 -7.88 -8.64
N HIS A 93 -13.55 -8.79 -9.19
CA HIS A 93 -13.86 -10.23 -9.18
C HIS A 93 -14.19 -10.74 -7.76
N HIS A 94 -13.55 -10.17 -6.74
CA HIS A 94 -13.69 -10.54 -5.33
C HIS A 94 -14.71 -9.68 -4.56
N ALA A 95 -15.59 -8.96 -5.25
CA ALA A 95 -16.56 -8.03 -4.66
C ALA A 95 -17.35 -8.57 -3.45
N LYS A 96 -17.69 -9.85 -3.47
CA LYS A 96 -18.48 -10.50 -2.41
C LYS A 96 -17.66 -10.91 -1.19
N SER A 97 -16.35 -11.16 -1.35
CA SER A 97 -15.50 -11.69 -0.29
C SER A 97 -14.53 -10.66 0.29
N LEU A 98 -14.13 -9.66 -0.50
CA LEU A 98 -13.06 -8.74 -0.15
C LEU A 98 -13.45 -7.83 1.02
N ARG A 99 -12.63 -7.85 2.07
CA ARG A 99 -12.80 -7.10 3.32
C ARG A 99 -11.67 -6.11 3.56
N SER A 100 -10.48 -6.40 3.04
CA SER A 100 -9.31 -5.52 3.13
C SER A 100 -8.69 -5.31 1.75
N LEU A 101 -8.45 -4.05 1.39
CA LEU A 101 -7.84 -3.66 0.13
C LEU A 101 -6.74 -2.64 0.37
N ALA A 102 -5.55 -2.94 -0.11
CA ALA A 102 -4.40 -2.04 -0.09
C ALA A 102 -3.72 -2.08 -1.45
N ILE A 103 -3.78 -0.97 -2.20
CA ILE A 103 -3.04 -0.83 -3.46
C ILE A 103 -2.04 0.29 -3.30
N HIS A 104 -0.77 -0.10 -3.25
CA HIS A 104 0.32 0.81 -2.98
C HIS A 104 1.01 1.26 -4.26
N THR A 105 1.42 2.52 -4.30
CA THR A 105 2.35 3.03 -5.30
C THR A 105 3.72 3.19 -4.66
N PRO A 106 4.80 2.75 -5.30
CA PRO A 106 6.14 2.95 -4.78
C PRO A 106 6.42 4.44 -4.48
N PRO A 107 7.11 4.78 -3.38
CA PRO A 107 7.34 6.18 -2.97
C PRO A 107 8.06 7.07 -3.99
N GLN A 108 8.74 6.47 -4.97
CA GLN A 108 9.44 7.15 -6.06
C GLN A 108 8.56 7.46 -7.27
N ASP A 109 7.41 6.79 -7.41
CA ASP A 109 6.53 6.91 -8.56
C ASP A 109 5.40 7.90 -8.30
N ARG A 110 5.04 8.67 -9.33
CA ARG A 110 4.00 9.70 -9.28
C ARG A 110 2.65 9.19 -9.78
N SER A 111 2.41 7.88 -9.75
CA SER A 111 1.17 7.32 -10.27
C SER A 111 0.04 7.41 -9.25
N HIS A 112 -1.11 7.89 -9.70
CA HIS A 112 -2.31 7.97 -8.90
C HIS A 112 -3.18 6.75 -9.22
N VAL A 113 -3.00 5.68 -8.46
CA VAL A 113 -3.91 4.52 -8.55
C VAL A 113 -5.28 4.87 -7.97
N TRP A 114 -5.28 5.72 -6.94
CA TRP A 114 -6.46 6.24 -6.29
C TRP A 114 -6.89 7.56 -6.92
N THR A 115 -8.02 7.51 -7.63
CA THR A 115 -8.70 8.69 -8.16
C THR A 115 -10.11 8.74 -7.57
N PRO A 116 -10.81 9.90 -7.58
CA PRO A 116 -12.20 9.96 -7.15
C PRO A 116 -13.09 8.94 -7.87
N THR A 117 -12.88 8.75 -9.18
CA THR A 117 -13.60 7.75 -9.99
C THR A 117 -13.33 6.34 -9.50
N THR A 118 -12.08 6.01 -9.19
CA THR A 118 -11.70 4.70 -8.64
C THR A 118 -12.37 4.45 -7.28
N ILE A 119 -12.36 5.43 -6.38
CA ILE A 119 -12.97 5.27 -5.05
C ILE A 119 -14.49 5.15 -5.17
N ALA A 120 -15.13 5.89 -6.06
CA ALA A 120 -16.56 5.75 -6.34
C ALA A 120 -16.90 4.34 -6.86
N ALA A 121 -16.05 3.76 -7.71
CA ALA A 121 -16.20 2.37 -8.15
C ALA A 121 -16.01 1.39 -6.98
N VAL A 122 -15.00 1.59 -6.13
CA VAL A 122 -14.81 0.79 -4.91
C VAL A 122 -16.01 0.87 -3.97
N ALA A 123 -16.58 2.07 -3.79
CA ALA A 123 -17.75 2.28 -2.95
C ALA A 123 -19.02 1.58 -3.46
N SER A 124 -19.15 1.44 -4.78
CA SER A 124 -20.31 0.78 -5.39
C SER A 124 -20.13 -0.74 -5.54
N GLU A 125 -18.93 -1.19 -5.90
CA GLU A 125 -18.65 -2.59 -6.25
C GLU A 125 -18.15 -3.45 -5.09
N LEU A 126 -17.61 -2.86 -4.01
CA LEU A 126 -17.03 -3.60 -2.87
C LEU A 126 -17.84 -3.38 -1.58
N PRO A 127 -19.10 -3.86 -1.49
CA PRO A 127 -19.99 -3.54 -0.37
C PRO A 127 -19.52 -4.12 0.97
N ASN A 128 -18.66 -5.14 0.97
CA ASN A 128 -18.16 -5.79 2.18
C ASN A 128 -16.80 -5.26 2.64
N LEU A 129 -16.27 -4.22 1.98
CA LEU A 129 -14.98 -3.64 2.32
C LEU A 129 -15.03 -2.96 3.69
N LYS A 130 -14.16 -3.39 4.60
CA LYS A 130 -14.03 -2.89 5.98
C LYS A 130 -12.75 -2.12 6.21
N HIS A 131 -11.69 -2.47 5.47
CA HIS A 131 -10.37 -1.89 5.60
C HIS A 131 -9.90 -1.42 4.22
N LEU A 132 -9.48 -0.17 4.14
CA LEU A 132 -8.96 0.43 2.92
C LEU A 132 -7.66 1.16 3.22
N GLU A 133 -6.62 0.89 2.43
CA GLU A 133 -5.39 1.68 2.44
C GLU A 133 -5.29 2.47 1.15
N ILE A 134 -5.15 3.79 1.29
CA ILE A 134 -5.04 4.74 0.20
C ILE A 134 -3.66 5.39 0.27
N ASP A 135 -2.96 5.39 -0.85
CA ASP A 135 -1.76 6.18 -1.02
C ASP A 135 -2.14 7.52 -1.66
N LEU A 136 -1.73 8.63 -1.03
CA LEU A 136 -1.81 9.97 -1.59
C LEU A 136 -0.52 10.29 -2.33
N SER A 137 -0.67 11.01 -3.44
CA SER A 137 0.48 11.36 -4.27
C SER A 137 1.40 12.37 -3.61
N LEU A 138 2.61 12.44 -4.17
CA LEU A 138 3.67 13.32 -3.72
C LEU A 138 3.29 14.82 -3.80
N GLU A 139 2.60 15.24 -4.86
CA GLU A 139 2.19 16.64 -5.08
C GLU A 139 1.11 17.09 -4.09
N GLU A 140 0.17 16.20 -3.77
CA GLU A 140 -0.84 16.43 -2.75
C GLU A 140 -0.24 16.44 -1.33
N ALA A 141 0.74 15.55 -1.08
CA ALA A 141 1.49 15.49 0.17
C ALA A 141 2.28 16.77 0.45
N GLU A 142 2.94 17.33 -0.57
CA GLU A 142 3.68 18.60 -0.47
C GLU A 142 2.79 19.80 -0.24
N SER A 143 1.66 19.85 -0.95
CA SER A 143 0.64 20.88 -0.78
C SER A 143 0.15 20.94 0.67
N CYS A 144 0.00 19.77 1.32
CA CYS A 144 -0.34 19.69 2.74
C CYS A 144 0.72 20.28 3.66
N VAL A 145 1.99 19.91 3.46
CA VAL A 145 3.08 20.39 4.32
C VAL A 145 3.26 21.91 4.17
N GLY A 146 2.99 22.44 2.97
CA GLY A 146 3.00 23.88 2.68
C GLY A 146 1.74 24.65 3.13
N GLY A 147 0.71 23.99 3.66
CA GLY A 147 -0.52 24.62 4.12
C GLY A 147 -1.53 25.00 3.02
N ALA A 148 -1.41 24.42 1.81
CA ALA A 148 -2.36 24.59 0.72
C ALA A 148 -3.56 23.62 0.84
N GLN A 149 -4.68 23.94 0.18
CA GLN A 149 -5.89 23.09 0.16
C GLN A 149 -5.72 21.87 -0.74
N PHE A 150 -6.38 20.76 -0.35
CA PHE A 150 -6.33 19.45 -0.98
C PHE A 150 -7.38 19.27 -2.09
N ALA A 151 -7.21 19.82 -3.28
CA ALA A 151 -8.28 19.70 -4.29
C ALA A 151 -8.63 18.23 -4.65
N ASP A 152 -7.63 17.38 -4.86
CA ASP A 152 -7.83 15.99 -5.29
C ASP A 152 -8.06 15.04 -4.10
N ALA A 153 -7.26 15.11 -3.04
CA ALA A 153 -7.48 14.31 -1.84
C ALA A 153 -8.83 14.63 -1.15
N ASP A 154 -9.33 15.87 -1.21
CA ASP A 154 -10.67 16.18 -0.70
C ASP A 154 -11.75 15.44 -1.47
N SER A 155 -11.56 15.30 -2.78
CA SER A 155 -12.48 14.58 -3.68
C SER A 155 -12.39 13.06 -3.43
N VAL A 156 -11.18 12.50 -3.35
CA VAL A 156 -10.95 11.08 -3.01
C VAL A 156 -11.57 10.73 -1.67
N MET A 157 -11.37 11.57 -0.66
CA MET A 157 -11.88 11.34 0.70
C MET A 157 -13.39 11.60 0.82
N GLY A 158 -13.94 12.52 0.02
CA GLY A 158 -15.38 12.72 -0.11
C GLY A 158 -16.09 11.53 -0.75
N GLU A 159 -15.44 10.80 -1.64
CA GLU A 159 -15.94 9.52 -2.14
C GLU A 159 -15.74 8.40 -1.12
N ALA A 160 -14.59 8.35 -0.44
CA ALA A 160 -14.30 7.33 0.57
C ALA A 160 -15.28 7.38 1.76
N SER A 161 -15.77 8.58 2.11
CA SER A 161 -16.77 8.74 3.18
C SER A 161 -18.13 8.12 2.86
N LYS A 162 -18.39 7.77 1.58
CA LYS A 162 -19.60 7.06 1.15
C LYS A 162 -19.53 5.55 1.37
N LEU A 163 -18.36 5.01 1.74
CA LEU A 163 -18.19 3.60 2.10
C LEU A 163 -18.82 3.31 3.48
N LEU A 164 -20.12 2.98 3.49
CA LEU A 164 -20.91 2.86 4.72
C LEU A 164 -20.40 1.77 5.69
N ASN A 165 -19.75 0.73 5.17
CA ASN A 165 -19.26 -0.41 5.96
C ASN A 165 -17.76 -0.31 6.32
N LEU A 166 -17.09 0.80 5.96
CA LEU A 166 -15.67 0.97 6.21
C LEU A 166 -15.42 1.17 7.71
N GLU A 167 -14.72 0.22 8.33
CA GLU A 167 -14.38 0.25 9.75
C GLU A 167 -13.03 0.94 10.01
N SER A 168 -12.08 0.81 9.07
CA SER A 168 -10.83 1.57 9.13
C SER A 168 -10.31 2.01 7.78
N ILE A 169 -9.66 3.18 7.78
CA ILE A 169 -8.92 3.69 6.65
C ILE A 169 -7.50 4.04 7.06
N LEU A 170 -6.53 3.65 6.23
CA LEU A 170 -5.16 4.11 6.34
C LEU A 170 -4.85 5.00 5.13
N ILE A 171 -4.23 6.14 5.40
CA ILE A 171 -3.85 7.11 4.38
C ILE A 171 -2.33 7.27 4.44
N ASN A 172 -1.63 6.66 3.48
CA ASN A 172 -0.19 6.83 3.32
C ASN A 172 0.09 8.12 2.56
N VAL A 173 0.89 9.00 3.16
CA VAL A 173 1.30 10.27 2.58
C VAL A 173 2.81 10.28 2.46
N THR A 174 3.34 10.17 1.25
CA THR A 174 4.80 10.20 1.01
C THR A 174 5.26 11.65 0.85
N LEU A 175 6.17 12.10 1.71
CA LEU A 175 6.71 13.47 1.70
C LEU A 175 7.95 13.57 0.78
N GLN A 176 8.12 14.71 0.10
CA GLN A 176 9.32 14.97 -0.74
C GLN A 176 10.60 15.09 0.10
N ASP A 177 11.70 14.64 -0.50
CA ASP A 177 13.06 14.78 0.03
C ASP A 177 13.60 16.22 -0.05
N ALA A 178 12.78 17.22 -0.45
CA ALA A 178 13.22 18.61 -0.46
C ALA A 178 13.63 19.01 0.96
N ALA A 179 14.95 19.05 1.12
CA ALA A 179 15.73 19.51 2.24
C ALA A 179 14.96 20.50 3.12
N SER A 180 14.58 20.06 4.32
CA SER A 180 14.92 20.94 5.46
C SER A 180 16.39 21.31 5.30
N SER A 181 16.82 22.51 5.70
CA SER A 181 18.22 22.99 5.69
C SER A 181 19.28 21.96 6.18
N PHE A 182 18.82 20.90 6.82
CA PHE A 182 19.47 19.66 7.17
C PHE A 182 20.02 18.78 6.01
N ALA A 183 19.28 18.55 4.92
CA ALA A 183 19.76 17.64 3.85
C ALA A 183 20.88 18.28 3.01
N ASP A 184 20.84 19.60 2.84
CA ASP A 184 21.93 20.39 2.25
C ASP A 184 23.18 20.43 3.13
N GLN A 185 23.02 20.30 4.46
CA GLN A 185 24.15 20.21 5.39
C GLN A 185 24.80 18.83 5.42
N HIS A 186 24.11 17.77 4.96
CA HIS A 186 24.48 16.37 5.18
C HIS A 186 24.46 15.56 3.88
N THR A 187 24.93 16.16 2.79
CA THR A 187 25.09 15.46 1.51
C THR A 187 26.18 14.39 1.57
N TRP A 188 25.79 13.18 1.17
CA TRP A 188 26.59 12.00 0.84
C TRP A 188 27.57 11.48 1.88
N ASN A 189 27.17 10.40 2.55
CA ASN A 189 27.97 9.19 2.50
C ASN A 189 27.09 7.93 2.39
N ALA A 190 27.56 6.99 1.59
CA ALA A 190 26.86 5.78 1.22
C ALA A 190 26.77 4.73 2.35
N MET A 191 26.82 5.09 3.65
CA MET A 191 27.07 4.09 4.71
C MET A 191 26.51 4.37 6.13
N GLY A 192 25.47 5.18 6.35
CA GLY A 192 24.82 5.14 7.67
C GLY A 192 23.99 6.35 8.07
N CYS A 193 22.68 6.10 8.16
CA CYS A 193 21.66 6.73 9.00
C CYS A 193 21.99 8.14 9.53
N ILE A 194 21.72 9.14 8.69
CA ILE A 194 21.50 10.50 9.17
C ILE A 194 20.26 10.48 10.09
N SER A 195 20.33 11.12 11.25
CA SER A 195 19.16 11.32 12.13
C SER A 195 18.06 12.03 11.36
N PHE A 196 16.92 11.38 11.20
CA PHE A 196 15.82 11.94 10.44
C PHE A 196 15.27 13.18 11.13
N PRO A 197 15.01 14.28 10.39
CA PRO A 197 14.29 15.41 10.97
C PRO A 197 12.92 14.90 11.44
N GLN A 198 12.54 15.25 12.67
CA GLN A 198 11.24 14.86 13.19
C GLN A 198 10.15 15.35 12.22
N PRO A 199 9.29 14.46 11.71
CA PRO A 199 8.15 14.88 10.91
C PRO A 199 7.31 15.89 11.71
N TYR A 200 6.73 16.86 11.01
CA TYR A 200 5.96 17.94 11.63
C TYR A 200 4.70 17.37 12.30
N LYS A 201 4.81 16.99 13.58
CA LYS A 201 3.75 16.40 14.38
C LYS A 201 2.46 17.20 14.29
N GLU A 202 2.51 18.50 14.55
CA GLU A 202 1.32 19.37 14.52
C GLU A 202 0.63 19.41 13.14
N SER A 203 1.40 19.40 12.05
CA SER A 203 0.83 19.36 10.69
C SER A 203 0.17 18.00 10.40
N SER A 204 0.77 16.92 10.90
CA SER A 204 0.26 15.54 10.77
C SER A 204 -1.04 15.35 11.54
N GLU A 205 -1.10 15.86 12.78
CA GLU A 205 -2.29 15.82 13.63
C GLU A 205 -3.43 16.66 13.02
N ARG A 206 -3.12 17.86 12.52
CA ARG A 206 -4.08 18.71 11.81
C ARG A 206 -4.64 18.02 10.57
N LEU A 207 -3.78 17.38 9.79
CA LEU A 207 -4.20 16.61 8.62
C LEU A 207 -5.16 15.48 9.02
N ALA A 208 -4.78 14.67 10.01
CA ALA A 208 -5.62 13.58 10.49
C ALA A 208 -7.00 14.09 10.97
N HIS A 209 -7.05 15.23 11.66
CA HIS A 209 -8.30 15.88 12.04
C HIS A 209 -9.13 16.31 10.84
N THR A 210 -8.52 16.98 9.86
CA THR A 210 -9.21 17.44 8.65
C THR A 210 -9.80 16.28 7.86
N LEU A 211 -9.05 15.18 7.70
CA LEU A 211 -9.49 14.01 6.95
C LEU A 211 -10.58 13.24 7.69
N LEU A 212 -10.46 13.07 9.01
CA LEU A 212 -11.49 12.41 9.81
C LEU A 212 -12.79 13.21 9.83
N GLY A 213 -12.72 14.54 9.84
CA GLY A 213 -13.89 15.42 9.77
C GLY A 213 -14.72 15.29 8.49
N LYS A 214 -14.22 14.61 7.45
CA LYS A 214 -14.98 14.31 6.22
C LYS A 214 -15.93 13.14 6.36
N PHE A 215 -15.79 12.32 7.40
CA PHE A 215 -16.64 11.17 7.63
C PHE A 215 -17.87 11.57 8.47
N PRO A 216 -19.08 11.13 8.08
CA PRO A 216 -20.29 11.36 8.86
C PRO A 216 -20.19 10.87 10.31
N ALA A 217 -20.92 11.54 11.21
CA ALA A 217 -20.96 11.18 12.63
C ALA A 217 -21.55 9.77 12.89
N ASP A 218 -22.34 9.25 11.96
CA ASP A 218 -22.94 7.91 11.98
C ASP A 218 -22.20 6.87 11.13
N ALA A 219 -21.09 7.25 10.48
CA ALA A 219 -20.28 6.31 9.70
C ALA A 219 -19.73 5.17 10.57
N ALA A 220 -19.61 3.97 9.99
CA ALA A 220 -19.02 2.78 10.64
C ALA A 220 -17.52 2.92 10.95
N LEU A 221 -16.89 4.01 10.50
CA LEU A 221 -15.46 4.28 10.67
C LEU A 221 -15.10 4.39 12.16
N LYS A 222 -14.27 3.45 12.62
CA LYS A 222 -13.75 3.38 14.00
C LYS A 222 -12.33 3.96 14.08
N ARG A 223 -11.52 3.80 13.02
CA ARG A 223 -10.10 4.16 13.00
C ARG A 223 -9.71 4.82 11.68
N LEU A 224 -9.11 5.99 11.77
CA LEU A 224 -8.38 6.62 10.67
C LEU A 224 -6.90 6.70 11.05
N GLU A 225 -6.03 6.15 10.23
CA GLU A 225 -4.58 6.30 10.38
C GLU A 225 -4.05 7.17 9.24
N VAL A 226 -3.35 8.24 9.56
CA VAL A 226 -2.54 9.00 8.60
C VAL A 226 -1.10 8.63 8.85
N ARG A 227 -0.45 8.07 7.84
CA ARG A 227 0.96 7.73 7.89
C ARG A 227 1.74 8.68 7.00
N LEU A 228 2.45 9.61 7.62
CA LEU A 228 3.41 10.44 6.90
C LEU A 228 4.71 9.66 6.76
N THR A 229 5.16 9.50 5.53
CA THR A 229 6.27 8.62 5.16
C THR A 229 7.34 9.47 4.50
N ARG A 230 8.55 9.52 5.06
CA ARG A 230 9.72 10.09 4.38
C ARG A 230 10.54 8.98 3.74
N ARG A 231 11.10 9.27 2.56
CA ARG A 231 11.90 8.31 1.80
C ARG A 231 13.28 8.16 2.44
N CYS A 232 13.68 6.93 2.69
CA CYS A 232 15.06 6.59 3.01
C CYS A 232 15.54 5.62 1.94
N TRP A 233 16.65 5.97 1.29
CA TRP A 233 17.33 5.02 0.41
C TRP A 233 18.17 4.09 1.29
N ASP A 234 17.92 2.79 1.22
CA ASP A 234 18.85 1.78 1.73
C ASP A 234 19.65 1.18 0.56
N ASP A 235 20.89 0.80 0.86
CA ASP A 235 21.86 0.23 -0.07
C ASP A 235 21.55 -1.22 -0.47
N ARG A 236 20.47 -1.82 0.06
CA ARG A 236 20.11 -3.25 -0.07
C ARG A 236 18.74 -3.55 -0.65
N CYS A 237 18.34 -2.81 -1.68
CA CYS A 237 17.13 -3.13 -2.47
C CYS A 237 15.78 -2.85 -1.76
N GLN A 238 15.76 -2.10 -0.66
CA GLN A 238 14.54 -1.77 0.06
C GLN A 238 14.40 -0.25 0.22
N PHE A 239 13.22 0.29 -0.11
CA PHE A 239 12.84 1.57 0.47
C PHE A 239 12.55 1.32 1.93
N TRP A 240 13.40 1.87 2.79
CA TRP A 240 13.03 2.03 4.18
C TRP A 240 12.29 3.35 4.30
N THR A 241 11.24 3.33 5.08
CA THR A 241 10.50 4.55 5.35
C THR A 241 10.54 4.78 6.83
N LEU A 242 11.10 5.93 7.22
CA LEU A 242 10.74 6.45 8.52
C LEU A 242 9.33 7.02 8.37
N ALA A 243 8.40 6.39 9.09
CA ALA A 243 7.02 6.80 9.11
C ALA A 243 6.71 7.46 10.45
N TYR A 244 6.03 8.58 10.39
CA TYR A 244 5.28 9.10 11.50
C TYR A 244 3.82 8.80 11.27
N SER A 245 3.32 7.86 12.07
CA SER A 245 1.93 7.52 12.07
C SER A 245 1.22 8.37 13.10
N VAL A 246 0.20 9.07 12.63
CA VAL A 246 -0.82 9.67 13.47
C VAL A 246 -2.07 8.83 13.34
N THR A 247 -2.47 8.19 14.43
CA THR A 247 -3.75 7.48 14.48
C THR A 247 -4.79 8.38 15.10
N ALA A 248 -5.82 8.71 14.33
CA ALA A 248 -7.03 9.36 14.80
C ALA A 248 -8.13 8.30 15.02
N LYS A 249 -8.53 8.10 16.27
CA LYS A 249 -9.64 7.19 16.62
C LYS A 249 -10.87 8.01 16.98
N LYS A 250 -12.03 7.55 16.51
CA LYS A 250 -13.31 8.10 16.93
C LYS A 250 -13.65 7.55 18.32
N GLY A 251 -13.63 8.43 19.31
CA GLY A 251 -13.96 8.12 20.69
C GLY A 251 -15.48 8.12 20.94
N GLU A 252 -15.86 7.74 22.15
CA GLU A 252 -17.24 7.86 22.62
C GLU A 252 -17.66 9.34 22.63
N GLY A 253 -18.80 9.68 22.01
CA GLY A 253 -19.28 11.06 21.89
C GLY A 253 -18.75 11.85 20.69
N GLY A 254 -17.92 11.26 19.83
CA GLY A 254 -17.38 11.91 18.63
C GLY A 254 -16.04 12.62 18.83
N ASP A 255 -15.47 12.57 20.03
CA ASP A 255 -14.14 13.09 20.32
C ASP A 255 -13.07 12.34 19.52
N VAL A 256 -12.14 13.07 18.92
CA VAL A 256 -11.05 12.50 18.13
C VAL A 256 -9.81 12.39 19.01
N LYS A 257 -9.41 11.16 19.35
CA LYS A 257 -8.13 10.94 20.01
C LYS A 257 -7.04 10.78 18.96
N VAL A 258 -6.06 11.66 19.00
CA VAL A 258 -4.91 11.64 18.11
C VAL A 258 -3.70 11.12 18.86
N GLU A 259 -3.22 9.94 18.46
CA GLU A 259 -2.02 9.30 19.00
C GLU A 259 -0.95 9.32 17.92
N GLY A 260 0.07 10.16 18.11
CA GLY A 260 1.22 10.23 17.23
C GLY A 260 2.39 9.41 17.77
N GLY A 261 3.05 8.66 16.90
CA GLY A 261 4.24 7.86 17.23
C GLY A 261 5.23 7.81 16.08
N GLU A 262 6.52 7.89 16.41
CA GLU A 262 7.60 7.58 15.47
C GLU A 262 7.79 6.07 15.43
N GLY A 263 7.77 5.50 14.22
CA GLY A 263 7.98 4.09 13.99
C GLY A 263 8.94 3.89 12.84
N TRP A 264 9.95 3.05 13.07
CA TRP A 264 10.66 2.42 11.97
C TRP A 264 9.78 1.29 11.45
N GLY A 265 9.49 1.33 10.15
CA GLY A 265 8.69 0.31 9.51
C GLY A 265 9.10 0.15 8.07
N GLU A 266 8.95 -1.07 7.57
CA GLU A 266 8.90 -1.26 6.14
C GLU A 266 7.68 -0.49 5.60
N TYR A 267 7.85 0.22 4.49
CA TYR A 267 6.73 0.87 3.77
C TYR A 267 5.64 -0.12 3.38
N LEU A 268 6.05 -1.38 3.27
CA LEU A 268 5.25 -2.53 2.87
C LEU A 268 5.12 -3.46 4.07
N PRO A 269 4.08 -4.31 4.12
CA PRO A 269 4.02 -5.37 5.10
C PRO A 269 5.32 -6.18 5.06
N PRO A 270 5.86 -6.60 6.22
CA PRO A 270 7.12 -7.34 6.29
C PRO A 270 7.04 -8.54 5.34
N TYR A 271 8.14 -8.80 4.63
CA TYR A 271 8.31 -10.08 3.95
C TYR A 271 7.99 -11.17 4.99
N PRO A 272 7.11 -12.16 4.69
CA PRO A 272 6.86 -13.19 5.68
C PRO A 272 8.20 -13.82 6.04
N GLU A 273 8.51 -13.92 7.33
CA GLU A 273 9.72 -14.55 7.86
C GLU A 273 9.70 -16.06 7.58
N TYR A 274 9.65 -16.45 6.31
CA TYR A 274 9.96 -17.80 5.88
C TYR A 274 11.46 -17.85 5.69
N GLY A 275 12.13 -18.49 6.66
CA GLY A 275 13.56 -18.72 6.64
C GLY A 275 14.05 -19.17 5.25
N GLY A 276 15.00 -18.44 4.71
CA GLY A 276 16.09 -19.02 3.93
C GLY A 276 15.77 -19.61 2.55
N TYR A 277 14.67 -19.28 1.87
CA TYR A 277 14.52 -19.62 0.44
C TYR A 277 14.88 -18.43 -0.44
N LEU A 278 16.16 -18.05 -0.38
CA LEU A 278 16.80 -17.39 -1.53
C LEU A 278 16.72 -18.38 -2.68
N TRP A 279 15.82 -18.10 -3.63
CA TRP A 279 15.91 -18.72 -4.94
C TRP A 279 17.28 -18.34 -5.51
N ASN A 280 18.22 -19.29 -5.42
CA ASN A 280 19.42 -19.27 -6.23
C ASN A 280 18.95 -19.41 -7.69
N LEU A 281 18.57 -18.29 -8.28
CA LEU A 281 18.63 -18.09 -9.71
C LEU A 281 20.12 -18.08 -10.07
N SER A 282 20.72 -19.27 -10.08
CA SER A 282 21.93 -19.49 -10.86
C SER A 282 21.54 -19.24 -12.32
N MET A 283 21.69 -18.00 -12.75
CA MET A 283 21.80 -17.65 -14.15
C MET A 283 23.01 -18.42 -14.68
N GLN A 284 22.77 -19.60 -15.24
CA GLN A 284 23.69 -20.19 -16.20
C GLN A 284 23.54 -19.36 -17.48
N TYR A 285 24.48 -18.44 -17.66
CA TYR A 285 24.91 -18.02 -18.98
C TYR A 285 25.81 -19.10 -19.57
#